data_AF-A0A1W9X3C8-F1
#
_entry.id   AF-A0A1W9X3C8-F1
#
_cell.length_a   1.000
_cell.length_b   1.000
_cell.length_c   1.000
_cell.angle_alpha   90.00
_cell.angle_beta   90.00
_cell.angle_gamma   90.00
#
_symmetry.space_group_name_H-M   'P 1'
#
loop_
_entity.id
_entity.type
_entity.pdbx_description
1 polymer ?
#
loop_
_entity_poly.entity_id
_entity_poly.type
_entity_poly.pdbx_seq_one_letter_code
_entity_poly.pdbx_strand_id
1 'polypeptide(L)'
;MRTPLNSLLILAQLLGNNKTGNLTDKQVEYAQTIHSAGADLLTLINEILDLSKVEAGKIDIYPENVSLTEWVETIEHKFRHVATDKGLAFNITVADDLPFLLYTDVQRVKQILNNLLSNAFKFTRQGEVNLDIRKANVPELRRSGLQWDDASEPPNFFAISVIDTGIGIQSEKQQVIF
;
A
#
# COMPACT_ATOMS: atom_id res chain seq x y z
N MET A 1 14.23 -19.73 -2.76
CA MET A 1 13.66 -18.96 -1.63
C MET A 1 12.12 -18.86 -1.72
N ARG A 2 11.54 -18.34 -2.82
CA ARG A 2 10.07 -18.19 -2.99
C ARG A 2 9.30 -19.52 -3.07
N THR A 3 9.80 -20.48 -3.86
CA THR A 3 9.13 -21.78 -4.09
C THR A 3 8.89 -22.62 -2.82
N PRO A 4 9.88 -22.84 -1.92
CA PRO A 4 9.64 -23.63 -0.72
C PRO A 4 8.65 -22.97 0.26
N LEU A 5 8.65 -21.63 0.35
CA LEU A 5 7.73 -20.89 1.21
C LEU A 5 6.29 -20.94 0.68
N ASN A 6 6.10 -20.80 -0.65
CA ASN A 6 4.78 -20.93 -1.27
C ASN A 6 4.16 -22.32 -1.05
N SER A 7 4.95 -23.39 -1.17
CA SER A 7 4.47 -24.74 -0.91
C SER A 7 4.01 -24.92 0.54
N LEU A 8 4.71 -24.30 1.50
CA LEU A 8 4.33 -24.33 2.92
C LEU A 8 3.03 -23.55 3.17
N LEU A 9 2.86 -22.39 2.53
CA LEU A 9 1.62 -21.60 2.62
C LEU A 9 0.41 -22.35 2.08
N ILE A 10 0.54 -23.00 0.92
CA ILE A 10 -0.55 -23.80 0.35
C ILE A 10 -0.97 -24.91 1.32
N LEU A 11 0.00 -25.62 1.91
CA LEU A 11 -0.28 -26.69 2.86
C LEU A 11 -0.93 -26.17 4.15
N ALA A 12 -0.43 -25.05 4.68
CA ALA A 12 -1.00 -24.41 5.87
C ALA A 12 -2.45 -23.94 5.62
N GLN A 13 -2.73 -23.36 4.46
CA GLN A 13 -4.08 -22.97 4.06
C GLN A 13 -5.00 -24.19 3.89
N LEU A 14 -4.52 -25.28 3.28
CA LEU A 14 -5.29 -26.51 3.11
C LEU A 14 -5.67 -27.13 4.46
N LEU A 15 -4.73 -27.15 5.42
CA LEU A 15 -4.98 -27.62 6.78
C LEU A 15 -5.94 -26.68 7.53
N GLY A 16 -5.75 -25.37 7.44
CA GLY A 16 -6.61 -24.37 8.06
C GLY A 16 -8.05 -24.37 7.52
N ASN A 17 -8.25 -24.79 6.27
CA ASN A 17 -9.58 -24.97 5.70
C ASN A 17 -10.29 -26.23 6.21
N ASN A 18 -9.54 -27.22 6.75
CA ASN A 18 -10.04 -28.47 7.34
C ASN A 18 -11.22 -29.11 6.59
N LYS A 19 -11.17 -29.18 5.25
CA LYS A 19 -12.34 -29.59 4.43
C LYS A 19 -12.85 -31.00 4.75
N THR A 20 -11.96 -31.88 5.21
CA THR A 20 -12.26 -33.25 5.61
C THR A 20 -12.76 -33.38 7.05
N GLY A 21 -12.70 -32.31 7.85
CA GLY A 21 -13.21 -32.27 9.22
C GLY A 21 -12.45 -33.16 10.22
N ASN A 22 -11.22 -33.54 9.90
CA ASN A 22 -10.42 -34.48 10.69
C ASN A 22 -9.42 -33.81 11.65
N LEU A 23 -9.33 -32.48 11.62
CA LEU A 23 -8.53 -31.69 12.57
C LEU A 23 -9.43 -31.11 13.67
N THR A 24 -8.87 -31.03 14.87
CA THR A 24 -9.44 -30.31 16.01
C THR A 24 -9.34 -28.79 15.81
N ASP A 25 -10.18 -28.01 16.50
CA ASP A 25 -10.18 -26.54 16.38
C ASP A 25 -8.81 -25.92 16.69
N LYS A 26 -8.09 -26.43 17.71
CA LYS A 26 -6.72 -25.99 18.02
C LYS A 26 -5.73 -26.27 16.89
N GLN A 27 -5.87 -27.39 16.19
CA GLN A 27 -4.99 -27.73 15.06
C GLN A 27 -5.27 -26.84 13.85
N VAL A 28 -6.54 -26.48 13.64
CA VAL A 28 -6.94 -25.50 12.62
C VAL A 28 -6.36 -24.12 12.94
N GLU A 29 -6.46 -23.68 14.20
CA GLU A 29 -5.88 -22.42 14.68
C GLU A 29 -4.36 -22.36 14.49
N TYR A 30 -3.65 -23.46 14.78
CA TYR A 30 -2.21 -23.56 14.50
C TYR A 30 -1.89 -23.43 13.01
N ALA A 31 -2.66 -24.09 12.13
CA ALA A 31 -2.47 -24.01 10.69
C ALA A 31 -2.71 -22.59 10.15
N GLN A 32 -3.74 -21.91 10.66
CA GLN A 32 -4.02 -20.50 10.33
C GLN A 32 -2.90 -19.57 10.82
N THR A 33 -2.38 -19.80 12.03
CA THR A 33 -1.25 -19.04 12.57
C THR A 33 0.02 -19.21 11.71
N ILE A 34 0.33 -20.45 11.32
CA ILE A 34 1.46 -20.76 10.41
C ILE A 34 1.28 -20.06 9.07
N HIS A 35 0.07 -20.10 8.50
CA HIS A 35 -0.22 -19.43 7.24
C HIS A 35 -0.01 -17.91 7.34
N SER A 36 -0.55 -17.27 8.37
CA SER A 36 -0.39 -15.82 8.59
C SER A 36 1.09 -15.44 8.71
N ALA A 37 1.83 -16.13 9.58
CA ALA A 37 3.25 -15.85 9.80
C ALA A 37 4.09 -16.08 8.53
N GLY A 38 3.77 -17.10 7.73
CA GLY A 38 4.44 -17.36 6.46
C GLY A 38 4.14 -16.29 5.40
N ALA A 39 2.91 -15.78 5.36
CA ALA A 39 2.50 -14.74 4.42
C ALA A 39 3.18 -13.41 4.75
N ASP A 40 3.28 -13.08 6.04
CA ASP A 40 4.02 -11.93 6.54
C ASP A 40 5.50 -12.03 6.18
N LEU A 41 6.12 -13.20 6.39
CA LEU A 41 7.52 -13.42 6.02
C LEU A 41 7.76 -13.32 4.51
N LEU A 42 6.87 -13.88 3.69
CA LEU A 42 6.98 -13.78 2.23
C LEU A 42 6.91 -12.32 1.78
N THR A 43 6.04 -11.54 2.41
CA THR A 43 5.92 -10.09 2.18
C THR A 43 7.24 -9.39 2.49
N LEU A 44 7.83 -9.63 3.67
CA LEU A 44 9.13 -9.07 4.05
C LEU A 44 10.26 -9.46 3.09
N ILE A 45 10.31 -10.73 2.67
CA ILE A 45 11.31 -11.18 1.69
C ILE A 45 11.15 -10.42 0.38
N ASN A 46 9.92 -10.24 -0.10
CA ASN A 46 9.67 -9.51 -1.33
C ASN A 46 10.02 -8.02 -1.20
N GLU A 47 9.73 -7.41 -0.06
CA GLU A 47 10.11 -6.02 0.24
C GLU A 47 11.63 -5.83 0.26
N ILE A 48 12.39 -6.72 0.90
CA ILE A 48 13.86 -6.68 0.92
C ILE A 48 14.44 -6.84 -0.48
N LEU A 49 13.89 -7.78 -1.27
CA LEU A 49 14.34 -8.00 -2.65
C LEU A 49 14.03 -6.81 -3.55
N ASP A 50 12.86 -6.18 -3.39
CA ASP A 50 12.50 -4.98 -4.13
C ASP A 50 13.38 -3.79 -3.73
N LEU A 51 13.66 -3.60 -2.44
CA LEU A 51 14.61 -2.59 -1.95
C LEU A 51 16.01 -2.79 -2.55
N SER A 52 16.51 -4.03 -2.53
CA SER A 52 17.82 -4.37 -3.12
C SER A 52 17.88 -4.06 -4.63
N LYS A 53 16.75 -4.18 -5.34
CA LYS A 53 16.68 -3.77 -6.75
C LYS A 53 16.64 -2.25 -6.92
N VAL A 54 15.95 -1.53 -6.04
CA VAL A 54 15.94 -0.04 -6.03
C VAL A 54 17.35 0.48 -5.86
N GLU A 55 18.05 0.02 -4.82
CA GLU A 55 19.42 0.48 -4.49
C GLU A 55 20.44 0.15 -5.59
N ALA A 56 20.23 -0.95 -6.31
CA ALA A 56 21.05 -1.33 -7.44
C ALA A 56 20.67 -0.63 -8.76
N GLY A 57 19.64 0.23 -8.77
CA GLY A 57 19.11 0.87 -9.97
C GLY A 57 18.48 -0.09 -10.98
N LYS A 58 18.04 -1.27 -10.53
CA LYS A 58 17.50 -2.38 -11.35
C LYS A 58 15.98 -2.57 -11.20
N ILE A 59 15.26 -1.57 -10.71
CA ILE A 59 13.80 -1.60 -10.76
C ILE A 59 13.38 -1.23 -12.18
N ASP A 60 12.69 -2.17 -12.83
CA ASP A 60 11.90 -1.91 -14.01
C ASP A 60 10.53 -1.38 -13.58
N ILE A 61 10.12 -0.26 -14.16
CA ILE A 61 8.78 0.32 -14.02
C ILE A 61 7.98 -0.10 -15.25
N TYR A 62 6.77 -0.62 -15.04
CA TYR A 62 5.90 -1.06 -16.12
C TYR A 62 4.63 -0.19 -16.12
N PRO A 63 4.70 1.02 -16.67
CA PRO A 63 3.56 1.92 -16.67
C PRO A 63 2.49 1.45 -17.67
N GLU A 64 1.24 1.51 -17.25
CA GLU A 64 0.07 1.18 -18.04
C GLU A 64 -1.05 2.21 -17.82
N ASN A 65 -2.07 2.20 -18.68
CA ASN A 65 -3.25 3.03 -18.47
C ASN A 65 -4.16 2.37 -17.43
N VAL A 66 -4.47 3.11 -16.38
CA VAL A 66 -5.24 2.65 -15.22
C VAL A 66 -6.47 3.54 -15.06
N SER A 67 -7.64 2.93 -14.90
CA SER A 67 -8.87 3.65 -14.53
C SER A 67 -8.75 4.20 -13.12
N LEU A 68 -8.77 5.53 -12.98
CA LEU A 68 -8.70 6.20 -11.69
C LEU A 68 -9.86 5.77 -10.78
N THR A 69 -11.06 5.65 -11.34
CA THR A 69 -12.26 5.24 -10.61
C THR A 69 -12.12 3.82 -10.05
N GLU A 70 -11.77 2.84 -10.89
CA GLU A 70 -11.63 1.43 -10.45
C GLU A 70 -10.53 1.28 -9.40
N TRP A 71 -9.46 2.06 -9.55
CA TRP A 71 -8.35 2.04 -8.62
C TRP A 71 -8.75 2.60 -7.24
N VAL A 72 -9.48 3.72 -7.23
CA VAL A 72 -10.02 4.33 -6.00
C VAL A 72 -11.02 3.40 -5.32
N GLU A 73 -11.94 2.79 -6.06
CA GLU A 73 -12.91 1.82 -5.54
C GLU A 73 -12.20 0.62 -4.88
N THR A 74 -11.13 0.12 -5.49
CA THR A 74 -10.33 -0.98 -4.94
C THR A 74 -9.70 -0.61 -3.59
N ILE A 75 -9.19 0.62 -3.46
CA ILE A 75 -8.61 1.13 -2.21
C ILE A 75 -9.72 1.30 -1.17
N GLU A 76 -10.84 1.89 -1.57
CA GLU A 76 -12.00 2.11 -0.72
C GLU A 76 -12.49 0.79 -0.11
N HIS A 77 -12.79 -0.21 -0.95
CA HIS A 77 -13.26 -1.52 -0.50
C HIS A 77 -12.30 -2.17 0.49
N LYS A 78 -10.99 -2.09 0.24
CA LYS A 78 -9.98 -2.69 1.11
C LYS A 78 -9.94 -2.04 2.49
N PHE A 79 -9.92 -0.71 2.55
CA PHE A 79 -9.68 0.02 3.81
C PHE A 79 -10.96 0.44 4.53
N ARG A 80 -12.13 0.40 3.88
CA ARG A 80 -13.43 0.64 4.52
C ARG A 80 -13.70 -0.36 5.64
N HIS A 81 -13.36 -1.64 5.44
CA HIS A 81 -13.50 -2.65 6.49
C HIS A 81 -12.58 -2.37 7.69
N VAL A 82 -11.31 -2.07 7.42
CA VAL A 82 -10.31 -1.73 8.44
C VAL A 82 -10.73 -0.49 9.25
N ALA A 83 -11.25 0.54 8.57
CA ALA A 83 -11.76 1.75 9.20
C ALA A 83 -12.95 1.44 10.13
N THR A 84 -13.88 0.62 9.65
CA THR A 84 -15.08 0.21 10.40
C THR A 84 -14.69 -0.58 11.66
N ASP A 85 -13.81 -1.56 11.53
CA ASP A 85 -13.35 -2.40 12.64
C ASP A 85 -12.63 -1.59 13.72
N LYS A 86 -11.95 -0.50 13.33
CA LYS A 86 -11.27 0.43 14.24
C LYS A 86 -12.13 1.58 14.73
N GLY A 87 -13.34 1.75 14.22
CA GLY A 87 -14.21 2.90 14.53
C GLY A 87 -13.63 4.24 14.08
N LEU A 88 -12.89 4.26 12.96
CA LEU A 88 -12.29 5.46 12.37
C LEU A 88 -13.08 5.91 11.14
N ALA A 89 -13.15 7.21 10.90
CA ALA A 89 -13.63 7.72 9.63
C ALA A 89 -12.57 7.54 8.53
N PHE A 90 -13.01 7.18 7.33
CA PHE A 90 -12.14 7.05 6.16
C PHE A 90 -12.77 7.75 4.97
N ASN A 91 -12.12 8.81 4.51
CA ASN A 91 -12.58 9.62 3.38
C ASN A 91 -11.57 9.56 2.24
N ILE A 92 -12.08 9.52 1.01
CA ILE A 92 -11.27 9.60 -0.20
C ILE A 92 -11.75 10.80 -0.99
N THR A 93 -10.84 11.72 -1.29
CA THR A 93 -11.10 12.91 -2.10
C THR A 93 -10.31 12.80 -3.39
N VAL A 94 -11.00 12.91 -4.53
CA VAL A 94 -10.40 12.91 -5.86
C VAL A 94 -10.73 14.24 -6.51
N ALA A 95 -9.72 14.97 -6.99
CA ALA A 95 -9.95 16.25 -7.65
C ALA A 95 -10.64 16.05 -9.01
N ASP A 96 -11.62 16.92 -9.31
CA ASP A 96 -12.45 16.83 -10.52
C ASP A 96 -11.67 17.08 -11.83
N ASP A 97 -10.48 17.68 -11.74
CA ASP A 97 -9.66 18.06 -12.88
C ASP A 97 -8.65 16.96 -13.30
N LEU A 98 -8.78 15.76 -12.74
CA LEU A 98 -7.98 14.59 -13.06
C LEU A 98 -8.51 13.82 -14.28
N PRO A 99 -7.62 13.25 -15.11
CA PRO A 99 -8.05 12.42 -16.22
C PRO A 99 -8.64 11.10 -15.72
N PHE A 100 -9.56 10.53 -16.51
CA PHE A 100 -10.16 9.22 -16.23
C PHE A 100 -9.11 8.09 -16.22
N LEU A 101 -8.12 8.17 -17.10
CA LEU A 101 -6.99 7.23 -17.18
C LEU A 101 -5.71 7.89 -16.67
N LEU A 102 -5.04 7.21 -15.75
CA LEU A 102 -3.68 7.52 -15.30
C LEU A 102 -2.69 6.61 -16.01
N TYR A 103 -1.57 7.17 -16.48
CA TYR A 103 -0.46 6.37 -16.99
C TYR A 103 0.60 6.18 -15.90
N THR A 104 0.61 5.02 -15.26
CA THR A 104 1.47 4.73 -14.10
C THR A 104 1.69 3.24 -13.90
N ASP A 105 2.64 2.86 -13.05
CA ASP A 105 2.79 1.48 -12.58
C ASP A 105 1.87 1.25 -11.36
N VAL A 106 0.69 0.69 -11.62
CA VAL A 106 -0.34 0.50 -10.58
C VAL A 106 0.13 -0.37 -9.43
N GLN A 107 0.98 -1.36 -9.71
CA GLN A 107 1.45 -2.30 -8.70
C GLN A 107 2.36 -1.59 -7.70
N ARG A 108 3.28 -0.75 -8.19
CA ARG A 108 4.18 0.04 -7.34
C ARG A 108 3.44 1.09 -6.54
N VAL A 109 2.53 1.84 -7.16
CA VAL A 109 1.73 2.83 -6.42
C VAL A 109 0.83 2.16 -5.37
N LYS A 110 0.22 1.01 -5.70
CA LYS A 110 -0.56 0.22 -4.74
C LYS A 110 0.27 -0.24 -3.55
N GLN A 111 1.53 -0.64 -3.75
CA GLN A 111 2.43 -1.03 -2.66
C GLN A 111 2.71 0.17 -1.72
N ILE A 112 3.06 1.33 -2.29
CA ILE A 112 3.29 2.56 -1.53
C ILE A 112 2.05 2.93 -0.72
N LEU A 113 0.89 3.00 -1.37
CA LEU A 113 -0.36 3.36 -0.72
C LEU A 113 -0.77 2.39 0.38
N ASN A 114 -0.61 1.09 0.16
CA ASN A 114 -0.91 0.11 1.19
C ASN A 114 -0.07 0.31 2.43
N ASN A 115 1.22 0.62 2.28
CA ASN A 115 2.11 0.85 3.40
C ASN A 115 1.70 2.13 4.16
N LEU A 116 1.48 3.23 3.43
CA LEU A 116 1.05 4.51 4.01
C LEU A 116 -0.29 4.39 4.75
N LEU A 117 -1.32 3.83 4.11
CA LEU A 117 -2.65 3.66 4.72
C LEU A 117 -2.60 2.68 5.91
N SER A 118 -1.87 1.57 5.80
CA SER A 118 -1.73 0.63 6.93
C SER A 118 -1.09 1.29 8.14
N ASN A 119 -0.08 2.15 7.92
CA ASN A 119 0.53 2.94 8.99
C ASN A 119 -0.45 3.97 9.56
N ALA A 120 -1.15 4.72 8.72
CA ALA A 120 -2.16 5.68 9.15
C ALA A 120 -3.22 5.03 10.06
N PHE A 121 -3.80 3.90 9.64
CA PHE A 121 -4.76 3.15 10.45
C PHE A 121 -4.12 2.52 11.69
N LYS A 122 -2.85 2.11 11.65
CA LYS A 122 -2.13 1.54 12.80
C LYS A 122 -1.90 2.57 13.89
N PHE A 123 -1.58 3.81 13.52
CA PHE A 123 -1.16 4.86 14.46
C PHE A 123 -2.27 5.84 14.84
N THR A 124 -3.43 5.77 14.19
CA THR A 124 -4.64 6.52 14.57
C THR A 124 -5.51 5.67 15.48
N ARG A 125 -5.77 6.14 16.70
CA ARG A 125 -6.67 5.47 17.66
C ARG A 125 -8.10 5.97 17.58
N GLN A 126 -8.28 7.26 17.33
CA GLN A 126 -9.57 7.96 17.20
C GLN A 126 -9.40 9.08 16.17
N GLY A 127 -10.49 9.42 15.47
CA GLY A 127 -10.49 10.44 14.42
C GLY A 127 -10.62 9.83 13.03
N GLU A 128 -9.79 10.28 12.09
CA GLU A 128 -9.97 9.97 10.68
C GLU A 128 -8.65 9.74 9.93
N VAL A 129 -8.78 9.03 8.80
CA VAL A 129 -7.76 8.89 7.78
C VAL A 129 -8.35 9.42 6.47
N ASN A 130 -7.64 10.31 5.79
CA ASN A 130 -8.04 10.89 4.51
C ASN A 130 -7.04 10.51 3.43
N LEU A 131 -7.54 10.11 2.26
CA LEU A 131 -6.76 9.89 1.05
C LEU A 131 -7.13 10.96 0.03
N ASP A 132 -6.19 11.83 -0.31
CA ASP A 132 -6.40 12.90 -1.29
C ASP A 132 -5.60 12.63 -2.55
N ILE A 133 -6.26 12.68 -3.71
CA ILE A 133 -5.66 12.52 -5.04
C ILE A 133 -5.96 13.78 -5.85
N ARG A 134 -4.90 14.48 -6.29
CA ARG A 134 -5.01 15.73 -7.04
C ARG A 134 -3.81 15.93 -7.97
N LYS A 135 -3.84 16.97 -8.81
CA LYS A 135 -2.63 17.39 -9.53
C LYS A 135 -1.55 17.85 -8.54
N ALA A 136 -0.31 17.51 -8.84
CA ALA A 136 0.84 17.99 -8.10
C ALA A 136 1.08 19.47 -8.39
N ASN A 137 1.34 20.26 -7.35
CA ASN A 137 1.69 21.67 -7.53
C ASN A 137 3.19 21.84 -7.80
N VAL A 138 3.58 23.00 -8.35
CA VAL A 138 4.98 23.28 -8.69
C VAL A 138 5.94 23.14 -7.49
N PRO A 139 5.61 23.65 -6.27
CA PRO A 139 6.45 23.41 -5.10
C PRO A 139 6.68 21.94 -4.72
N GLU A 140 5.68 21.06 -4.91
CA GLU A 140 5.83 19.62 -4.70
C GLU A 140 6.74 18.98 -5.74
N LEU A 141 6.53 19.33 -7.01
CA LEU A 141 7.35 18.83 -8.10
C LEU A 141 8.82 19.22 -7.95
N ARG A 142 9.12 20.43 -7.46
CA ARG A 142 10.51 20.84 -7.21
C ARG A 142 11.16 20.05 -6.09
N ARG A 143 10.39 19.70 -5.06
CA ARG A 143 10.88 18.90 -3.92
C ARG A 143 11.10 17.43 -4.26
N SER A 144 10.45 16.90 -5.29
CA SER A 144 10.65 15.51 -5.72
C SER A 144 11.97 15.27 -6.44
N GLY A 145 12.73 16.33 -6.77
CA GLY A 145 13.98 16.23 -7.52
C GLY A 145 13.78 15.96 -9.02
N LEU A 146 12.53 15.96 -9.50
CA LEU A 146 12.23 15.88 -10.93
C LEU A 146 12.72 17.15 -11.62
N GLN A 147 13.47 16.98 -12.70
CA GLN A 147 13.92 18.07 -13.55
C GLN A 147 12.97 18.25 -14.72
N TRP A 148 12.50 19.47 -14.93
CA TRP A 148 11.80 19.89 -16.14
C TRP A 148 12.18 21.34 -16.45
N ASP A 149 11.99 21.74 -17.70
CA ASP A 149 12.29 23.11 -18.14
C ASP A 149 11.27 24.10 -17.57
N ASP A 150 11.76 25.10 -16.84
CA ASP A 150 10.94 26.17 -16.25
C ASP A 150 10.20 27.01 -17.29
N ALA A 151 10.66 27.00 -18.55
CA ALA A 151 9.98 27.64 -19.67
C ALA A 151 8.81 26.81 -20.23
N SER A 152 8.62 25.57 -19.77
CA SER A 152 7.56 24.67 -20.21
C SER A 152 6.45 24.50 -19.15
N GLU A 153 5.24 24.13 -19.59
CA GLU A 153 4.19 23.76 -18.64
C GLU A 153 4.68 22.61 -17.74
N PRO A 154 4.38 22.64 -16.43
CA PRO A 154 4.80 21.58 -15.53
C PRO A 154 4.21 20.25 -16.01
N PRO A 155 5.01 19.18 -15.99
CA PRO A 155 4.54 17.86 -16.40
C PRO A 155 3.32 17.43 -15.58
N ASN A 156 2.41 16.70 -16.24
CA ASN A 156 1.11 16.30 -15.67
C ASN A 156 1.27 15.18 -14.64
N PHE A 157 1.80 15.53 -13.47
CA PHE A 157 1.98 14.65 -12.32
C PHE A 157 0.82 14.79 -11.34
N PHE A 158 0.61 13.72 -10.59
CA PHE A 158 -0.40 13.63 -9.55
C PHE A 158 0.26 13.56 -8.19
N ALA A 159 -0.34 14.23 -7.21
CA ALA A 159 0.00 14.11 -5.81
C ALA A 159 -1.05 13.22 -5.15
N ILE A 160 -0.56 12.23 -4.39
CA ILE A 160 -1.37 11.34 -3.57
C ILE A 160 -0.95 11.54 -2.13
N SER A 161 -1.87 11.94 -1.27
CA SER A 161 -1.60 12.24 0.14
C SER A 161 -2.42 11.33 1.04
N VAL A 162 -1.77 10.70 2.01
CA VAL A 162 -2.44 10.01 3.11
C VAL A 162 -2.27 10.87 4.35
N ILE A 163 -3.38 11.28 4.95
CA ILE A 163 -3.43 12.20 6.08
C ILE A 163 -4.14 11.47 7.21
N ASP A 164 -3.53 11.44 8.39
CA ASP A 164 -4.10 10.80 9.57
C ASP A 164 -4.08 11.72 10.78
N THR A 165 -5.05 11.55 11.68
CA THR A 165 -5.15 12.31 12.94
C THR A 165 -4.49 11.57 14.11
N GLY A 166 -3.53 10.68 13.83
CA GLY A 166 -2.86 9.87 14.82
C GLY A 166 -1.81 10.63 15.61
N ILE A 167 -0.87 9.87 16.20
CA ILE A 167 0.19 10.42 17.08
C ILE A 167 1.20 11.31 16.35
N GLY A 168 1.15 11.37 15.02
CA GLY A 168 2.15 12.03 14.18
C GLY A 168 3.54 11.38 14.24
N ILE A 169 4.48 11.96 13.51
CA ILE A 169 5.88 11.52 13.49
C ILE A 169 6.74 12.68 14.00
N GLN A 170 7.41 12.48 15.13
CA GLN A 170 8.40 13.44 15.65
C GLN A 170 9.46 13.76 14.58
N SER A 171 9.83 15.03 14.43
CA SER A 171 10.73 15.49 13.35
C SER A 171 12.04 14.71 13.26
N GLU A 172 12.61 14.33 14.41
CA GLU A 172 13.84 13.54 14.50
C GLU A 172 13.70 12.11 13.91
N LYS A 173 12.49 11.56 13.92
CA LYS A 173 12.19 10.22 13.36
C LYS A 173 11.88 10.26 11.87
N GLN A 174 11.56 11.43 11.31
CA GLN A 174 11.20 11.56 9.91
C GLN A 174 12.37 11.19 8.98
N GLN A 175 13.59 11.62 9.30
CA GLN A 175 14.80 11.31 8.51
C GLN A 175 15.27 9.85 8.60
N VAL A 176 14.75 9.08 9.55
CA VAL A 176 15.10 7.65 9.73
C VAL A 176 14.10 6.75 8.99
N ILE A 177 12.88 7.23 8.79
CA ILE A 177 11.77 6.48 8.18
C ILE A 177 11.68 6.74 6.67
N PHE A 178 12.07 7.93 6.22
CA PHE A 178 12.03 8.39 4.83
C PHE A 178 13.42 8.86 4.38
#